data_AF-A0A7S0S376-F1
#
_entry.id   AF-A0A7S0S376-F1
#
_cell.length_a   1.000
_cell.length_b   1.000
_cell.length_c   1.000
_cell.angle_alpha   90.00
_cell.angle_beta   90.00
_cell.angle_gamma   90.00
#
_symmetry.space_group_name_H-M   'P 1'
#
loop_
_entity.id
_entity.type
_entity.pdbx_description
1 polymer ?
#
loop_
_entity_poly.entity_id
_entity_poly.type
_entity_poly.pdbx_seq_one_letter_code
_entity_poly.pdbx_strand_id
1 'polypeptide(L)'
;MFRFAAALNPLRVSLTRGFAAKIEAITPEERAIGDKLAQAFGGANLIKVRDTSGGCGAMYNIEITAQDFAGQSTVKQHMAVHSVLKEEMAKWHGVTLVTKAP
;
A
#
# COMPACT_ATOMS: atom_id res chain seq x y z
N MET A 1 11.76 -36.02 -0.05
CA MET A 1 12.57 -35.73 1.15
C MET A 1 13.09 -34.30 0.99
N PHE A 2 12.42 -33.28 1.56
CA PHE A 2 12.82 -32.57 2.79
C PHE A 2 14.29 -32.07 2.71
N ARG A 3 14.67 -30.78 2.82
CA ARG A 3 14.26 -29.65 3.68
C ARG A 3 14.74 -28.32 3.06
N PHE A 4 13.90 -27.29 2.97
CA PHE A 4 13.88 -26.05 3.79
C PHE A 4 15.21 -25.28 3.98
N ALA A 5 15.25 -24.06 3.45
CA ALA A 5 15.88 -22.89 4.06
C ALA A 5 15.34 -21.59 3.42
N ALA A 6 14.06 -21.27 3.66
CA ALA A 6 13.59 -19.90 3.49
C ALA A 6 14.13 -19.11 4.68
N ALA A 7 15.09 -18.23 4.42
CA ALA A 7 15.69 -17.37 5.42
C ALA A 7 14.59 -16.59 6.15
N LEU A 8 14.49 -16.86 7.46
CA LEU A 8 13.80 -15.99 8.41
C LEU A 8 14.44 -14.62 8.31
N ASN A 9 13.73 -13.64 7.76
CA ASN A 9 14.05 -12.24 8.00
C ASN A 9 13.34 -11.86 9.29
N PRO A 10 14.01 -11.81 10.45
CA PRO A 10 13.36 -11.28 11.64
C PRO A 10 13.03 -9.83 11.33
N LEU A 11 11.74 -9.52 11.35
CA LEU A 11 11.20 -8.17 11.23
C LEU A 11 11.99 -7.27 12.17
N ARG A 12 12.91 -6.49 11.60
CA ARG A 12 13.64 -5.45 12.29
C ARG A 12 12.63 -4.35 12.58
N VAL A 13 11.95 -4.45 13.72
CA VAL A 13 11.12 -3.37 14.24
C VAL A 13 12.06 -2.25 14.69
N SER A 14 12.50 -1.44 13.73
CA SER A 14 13.12 -0.15 14.00
C SER A 14 12.00 0.79 14.46
N LEU A 15 11.90 0.99 15.78
CA LEU A 15 11.20 2.13 16.36
C LEU A 15 11.98 3.42 16.04
N THR A 16 11.83 3.95 14.83
CA THR A 16 12.18 5.34 14.52
C THR A 16 10.91 6.16 14.39
N ARG A 17 10.60 6.85 15.48
CA ARG A 17 9.89 8.13 15.60
C ARG A 17 9.27 8.68 14.29
N GLY A 18 7.95 8.50 14.16
CA GLY A 18 7.04 9.63 13.96
C GLY A 18 6.91 10.27 12.57
N PHE A 19 6.73 9.47 11.52
CA PHE A 19 5.91 9.90 10.37
C PHE A 19 4.79 8.87 10.21
N ALA A 20 3.70 9.05 10.96
CA ALA A 20 2.47 8.37 10.62
C ALA A 20 1.98 8.97 9.30
N ALA A 21 1.99 8.17 8.23
CA ALA A 21 1.44 8.58 6.94
C ALA A 21 0.05 9.18 7.14
N LYS A 22 -0.23 10.33 6.53
CA LYS A 22 -1.57 10.90 6.53
C LYS A 22 -2.46 10.00 5.67
N ILE A 23 -3.38 9.27 6.29
CA ILE A 23 -4.34 8.41 5.59
C ILE A 23 -5.68 9.14 5.48
N GLU A 24 -6.09 9.43 4.24
CA GLU A 24 -7.41 9.96 3.92
C GLU A 24 -8.29 8.83 3.38
N ALA A 25 -9.22 8.40 4.24
CA ALA A 25 -10.22 7.38 3.98
C ALA A 25 -11.53 7.81 4.67
N ILE A 26 -12.67 7.50 4.05
CA ILE A 26 -14.02 7.75 4.55
C ILE A 26 -14.57 6.50 5.23
N THR A 27 -14.44 5.33 4.60
CA THR A 27 -15.01 4.08 5.13
C THR A 27 -13.98 3.24 5.90
N PRO A 28 -14.44 2.32 6.79
CA PRO A 28 -13.54 1.39 7.48
C PRO A 28 -12.73 0.50 6.52
N GLU A 29 -13.31 0.11 5.38
CA GLU A 29 -12.66 -0.71 4.37
C GLU A 29 -11.53 0.07 3.68
N GLU A 30 -11.79 1.31 3.28
CA GLU A 30 -10.78 2.22 2.73
C GLU A 30 -9.65 2.45 3.73
N ARG A 31 -10.01 2.60 5.01
CA ARG A 31 -9.04 2.79 6.09
C ARG A 31 -8.14 1.57 6.26
N ALA A 32 -8.70 0.36 6.22
CA ALA A 32 -7.93 -0.88 6.31
C ALA A 32 -6.91 -1.02 5.16
N ILE A 33 -7.29 -0.65 3.94
CA ILE A 33 -6.38 -0.60 2.78
C ILE A 33 -5.25 0.41 3.04
N GLY A 34 -5.62 1.60 3.51
CA GLY A 34 -4.66 2.66 3.84
C GLY A 34 -3.66 2.24 4.92
N ASP A 35 -4.12 1.57 5.98
CA ASP A 35 -3.26 1.09 7.06
C ASP A 35 -2.32 -0.02 6.57
N LYS A 36 -2.79 -0.94 5.69
CA LYS A 36 -1.93 -1.95 5.06
C LYS A 36 -0.82 -1.33 4.22
N LEU A 37 -1.14 -0.30 3.45
CA LEU A 37 -0.17 0.44 2.65
C LEU A 37 0.83 1.22 3.53
N ALA A 38 0.36 1.85 4.60
CA ALA A 38 1.23 2.55 5.55
C ALA A 38 2.21 1.61 6.27
N GLN A 39 1.79 0.38 6.57
CA GLN A 39 2.67 -0.64 7.14
C GLN A 39 3.73 -1.13 6.15
N ALA A 40 3.38 -1.21 4.86
CA ALA A 40 4.30 -1.65 3.82
C ALA A 40 5.30 -0.57 3.39
N PHE A 41 4.88 0.70 3.39
CA PHE A 41 5.68 1.85 2.95
C PHE A 41 5.99 2.76 4.12
N GLY A 42 7.11 2.50 4.81
CA GLY A 42 7.52 3.25 5.99
C GLY A 42 7.84 4.73 5.74
N GLY A 43 8.15 5.12 4.50
CA GLY A 43 8.36 6.50 4.07
C GLY A 43 7.13 7.16 3.44
N ALA A 44 5.94 6.59 3.61
CA ALA A 44 4.69 7.17 3.11
C ALA A 44 4.33 8.47 3.86
N ASN A 45 4.14 9.55 3.11
CA ASN A 45 3.70 10.83 3.64
C ASN A 45 2.18 10.99 3.57
N LEU A 46 1.58 10.57 2.45
CA LEU A 46 0.15 10.70 2.17
C LEU A 46 -0.36 9.48 1.44
N ILE A 47 -1.45 8.92 1.96
CA ILE A 47 -2.18 7.80 1.36
C ILE A 47 -3.64 8.21 1.26
N LYS A 48 -4.19 8.26 0.06
CA LYS A 48 -5.62 8.50 -0.17
C LYS A 48 -6.22 7.24 -0.76
N VAL A 49 -7.29 6.76 -0.14
CA VAL A 49 -8.06 5.61 -0.64
C VAL A 49 -9.51 6.07 -0.78
N ARG A 50 -10.07 5.91 -1.97
CA ARG A 50 -11.45 6.30 -2.27
C ARG A 50 -12.14 5.21 -3.07
N ASP A 51 -13.28 4.75 -2.57
CA ASP A 51 -14.20 3.91 -3.32
C ASP A 51 -14.86 4.74 -4.42
N THR A 52 -14.72 4.30 -5.67
CA THR A 52 -15.35 4.90 -6.86
C THR A 52 -16.50 4.07 -7.40
N SER A 53 -16.86 2.97 -6.72
CA SER A 53 -17.96 2.07 -7.07
C SER A 53 -19.31 2.46 -6.46
N GLY A 54 -19.37 3.58 -5.72
CA GLY A 54 -20.61 4.04 -5.08
C GLY A 54 -20.95 3.30 -3.78
N GLY A 55 -19.95 2.74 -3.09
CA GLY A 55 -20.12 2.11 -1.77
C GLY A 55 -20.26 0.59 -1.79
N CYS A 56 -20.09 -0.06 -2.94
CA CYS A 56 -20.07 -1.53 -2.99
C CYS A 56 -18.66 -2.11 -2.76
N GLY A 57 -17.62 -1.27 -2.68
CA GLY A 57 -16.26 -1.69 -2.41
C GLY A 57 -15.64 -2.53 -3.53
N ALA A 58 -16.12 -2.38 -4.77
CA ALA A 58 -15.62 -3.13 -5.92
C ALA A 58 -14.59 -2.35 -6.76
N MET A 59 -14.49 -1.02 -6.61
CA MET A 59 -13.49 -0.21 -7.31
C MET A 59 -12.87 0.84 -6.41
N TYR A 60 -11.54 0.92 -6.42
CA TYR A 60 -10.82 1.90 -5.62
C TYR A 60 -9.91 2.78 -6.47
N ASN A 61 -9.82 4.04 -6.09
CA ASN A 61 -8.75 4.94 -6.51
C ASN A 61 -7.80 5.16 -5.34
N ILE A 62 -6.52 4.85 -5.56
CA ILE A 62 -5.48 4.88 -4.54
C ILE A 62 -4.39 5.85 -4.98
N GLU A 63 -4.11 6.85 -4.15
CA GLU A 63 -3.00 7.77 -4.35
C GLU A 63 -2.00 7.63 -3.21
N ILE A 64 -0.73 7.41 -3.55
CA ILE A 64 0.34 7.22 -2.56
C ILE A 64 1.48 8.18 -2.87
N THR A 65 1.84 9.00 -1.89
CA THR A 65 3.05 9.81 -1.90
C THR A 65 4.02 9.28 -0.86
N ALA A 66 5.16 8.74 -1.29
CA ALA A 66 6.13 8.10 -0.41
C ALA A 66 7.57 8.36 -0.86
N GLN A 67 8.49 8.55 0.10
CA GLN A 67 9.92 8.67 -0.20
C GLN A 67 10.50 7.38 -0.80
N ASP A 68 9.91 6.22 -0.50
CA ASP A 68 10.28 4.91 -1.05
C ASP A 68 10.24 4.87 -2.58
N PHE A 69 9.47 5.77 -3.20
CA PHE A 69 9.30 5.86 -4.66
C PHE A 69 10.34 6.74 -5.35
N ALA A 70 11.15 7.48 -4.60
CA ALA A 70 12.19 8.35 -5.16
C ALA A 70 13.21 7.51 -5.96
N GLY A 71 13.49 7.92 -7.20
CA GLY A 71 14.40 7.23 -8.10
C GLY A 71 13.87 5.94 -8.73
N GLN A 72 12.63 5.54 -8.45
CA GLN A 72 11.96 4.42 -9.12
C GLN A 72 11.17 4.89 -10.34
N SER A 73 11.02 4.04 -11.36
CA SER A 73 10.09 4.29 -12.45
C SER A 73 8.65 4.06 -12.00
N THR A 74 7.69 4.74 -12.63
CA THR A 74 6.25 4.57 -12.34
C THR A 74 5.83 3.10 -12.38
N VAL A 75 6.31 2.32 -13.37
CA VAL A 75 6.00 0.89 -13.44
C VAL A 75 6.48 0.13 -12.19
N LYS A 76 7.70 0.40 -11.70
CA LYS A 76 8.24 -0.25 -10.49
C LYS A 76 7.45 0.15 -9.24
N GLN A 77 7.08 1.43 -9.12
CA GLN A 77 6.26 1.92 -8.02
C GLN A 77 4.90 1.20 -8.01
N HIS A 78 4.25 1.09 -9.17
CA HIS A 78 2.97 0.39 -9.30
C HIS A 78 3.12 -1.10 -8.96
N MET A 79 4.17 -1.77 -9.45
CA MET A 79 4.44 -3.18 -9.12
C MET A 79 4.65 -3.41 -7.61
N ALA A 80 5.32 -2.50 -6.92
CA ALA A 80 5.50 -2.57 -5.48
C ALA A 80 4.15 -2.51 -4.75
N VAL A 81 3.29 -1.56 -5.12
CA VAL A 81 1.96 -1.42 -4.53
C VAL A 81 1.05 -2.62 -4.86
N HIS A 82 1.05 -3.08 -6.12
CA HIS A 82 0.31 -4.27 -6.53
C HIS A 82 0.74 -5.52 -5.75
N SER A 83 2.01 -5.64 -5.41
CA SER A 83 2.52 -6.77 -4.62
C SER A 83 1.94 -6.76 -3.21
N VAL A 84 1.76 -5.58 -2.61
CA VAL A 84 1.17 -5.43 -1.27
C VAL A 84 -0.34 -5.70 -1.28
N LEU A 85 -1.04 -5.25 -2.33
CA LEU A 85 -2.50 -5.35 -2.43
C LEU A 85 -3.00 -6.55 -3.23
N LYS A 86 -2.12 -7.50 -3.57
CA LYS A 86 -2.44 -8.61 -4.49
C LYS A 86 -3.66 -9.42 -4.05
N GLU A 87 -3.79 -9.67 -2.75
CA GLU A 87 -4.87 -10.47 -2.18
C GLU A 87 -6.20 -9.73 -2.15
N GLU A 88 -6.17 -8.43 -1.86
CA GLU A 88 -7.35 -7.57 -1.86
C GLU A 88 -7.86 -7.32 -3.28
N MET A 89 -6.94 -7.06 -4.21
CA MET A 89 -7.26 -6.81 -5.61
C MET A 89 -7.94 -8.00 -6.29
N ALA A 90 -7.71 -9.23 -5.84
CA ALA A 90 -8.42 -10.40 -6.35
C ALA A 90 -9.93 -10.34 -6.08
N LYS A 91 -10.37 -9.53 -5.12
CA LYS A 91 -11.78 -9.33 -4.75
C LYS A 91 -12.40 -8.12 -5.45
N TRP A 92 -11.58 -7.20 -5.95
CA TRP A 92 -12.03 -5.96 -6.57
C TRP A 92 -12.26 -6.16 -8.06
N HIS A 93 -13.21 -5.41 -8.61
CA HIS A 93 -13.45 -5.36 -10.05
C HIS A 93 -12.37 -4.53 -10.77
N GLY A 94 -11.84 -3.50 -10.10
CA GLY A 94 -10.77 -2.68 -10.63
C GLY A 94 -10.11 -1.76 -9.61
N VAL A 95 -8.91 -1.29 -9.93
CA VAL A 95 -8.21 -0.28 -9.13
C VAL A 95 -7.52 0.72 -10.05
N THR A 96 -7.57 2.00 -9.69
CA THR A 96 -6.71 3.03 -10.25
C THR A 96 -5.65 3.39 -9.22
N LEU A 97 -4.39 3.40 -9.65
CA LEU A 97 -3.26 3.67 -8.79
C LEU A 97 -2.51 4.88 -9.31
N VAL A 98 -2.20 5.81 -8.42
CA VAL A 98 -1.31 6.94 -8.68
C VAL A 98 -0.21 6.94 -7.63
N THR A 99 1.03 6.88 -8.08
CA THR A 99 2.21 6.91 -7.21
C THR A 99 3.03 8.16 -7.50
N LYS A 100 3.51 8.81 -6.43
CA LYS A 100 4.33 10.02 -6.51
C LYS A 100 5.45 9.96 -5.48
N ALA A 101 6.64 10.40 -5.87
CA ALA A 101 7.65 10.77 -4.89
C ALA A 101 7.32 12.18 -4.35
N PRO A 102 7.57 12.46 -3.06
CA PRO A 102 7.43 13.79 -2.49
C PRO A 102 8.43 14.80 -3.06
#